data_AF-A0A8B6ELU8-F1
#
_entry.id   AF-A0A8B6ELU8-F1
#
_cell.length_a   1.000
_cell.length_b   1.000
_cell.length_c   1.000
_cell.angle_alpha   90.00
_cell.angle_beta   90.00
_cell.angle_gamma   90.00
#
_symmetry.space_group_name_H-M   'P 1'
#
loop_
_entity.id
_entity.type
_entity.pdbx_description
1 polymer ?
#
loop_
_entity_poly.entity_id
_entity_poly.type
_entity_poly.pdbx_seq_one_letter_code
_entity_poly.pdbx_strand_id
1 'polypeptide(L)'
;MIQILERFHIGTLRAIQALATRTAKPAVYLLLGVLPVEAEIHKRKLTFLHSLTTCSNNKIKEIINRQIAVNFDNNNSFFFQTALLLSKYNLPDIFDKNIPIPSKLSWKKLVKTEISSFWTCRLKEEAHQMSSLKFLNLNFGFAETTHPVCDSVEQNMIEIRKASTKVRMLTGTYMVQADKHKFSKYTIDPHACYASGK
;
A
#
# COMPACT_ATOMS: atom_id res chain seq x y z
N MET A 1 -8.57 0.03 -14.21
CA MET A 1 -8.29 1.39 -13.68
C MET A 1 -7.40 1.37 -12.43
N ILE A 2 -7.82 0.75 -11.31
CA ILE A 2 -7.04 0.71 -10.05
C ILE A 2 -5.60 0.21 -10.26
N GLN A 3 -5.40 -0.85 -11.04
CA GLN A 3 -4.06 -1.38 -11.33
C GLN A 3 -3.11 -0.37 -12.00
N ILE A 4 -3.63 0.53 -12.84
CA ILE A 4 -2.82 1.55 -13.51
C ILE A 4 -2.38 2.60 -12.48
N LEU A 5 -3.30 3.05 -11.64
CA LEU A 5 -3.01 4.02 -10.58
C LEU A 5 -2.01 3.44 -9.57
N GLU A 6 -2.18 2.18 -9.21
CA GLU A 6 -1.26 1.44 -8.34
C GLU A 6 0.15 1.34 -8.96
N ARG A 7 0.26 1.04 -10.25
CA ARG A 7 1.55 1.01 -10.98
C ARG A 7 2.23 2.38 -10.99
N PHE A 8 1.46 3.44 -11.21
CA PHE A 8 1.98 4.81 -11.20
C PHE A 8 2.47 5.19 -9.80
N HIS A 9 1.62 5.02 -8.78
CA HIS A 9 1.92 5.34 -7.39
C HIS A 9 3.20 4.65 -6.92
N ILE A 10 3.30 3.32 -7.12
CA ILE A 10 4.48 2.57 -6.69
C ILE A 10 5.73 2.93 -7.50
N GLY A 11 5.58 3.32 -8.77
CA GLY A 11 6.66 3.86 -9.59
C GLY A 11 7.22 5.15 -8.98
N THR A 12 6.35 6.07 -8.58
CA THR A 12 6.73 7.30 -7.88
C THR A 12 7.42 7.02 -6.56
N LEU A 13 6.87 6.13 -5.72
CA LEU A 13 7.48 5.78 -4.43
C LEU A 13 8.88 5.17 -4.60
N ARG A 14 9.10 4.35 -5.63
CA ARG A 14 10.42 3.80 -5.96
C ARG A 14 11.39 4.88 -6.40
N ALA A 15 10.95 5.82 -7.23
CA ALA A 15 11.79 6.94 -7.67
C ALA A 15 12.24 7.79 -6.48
N ILE A 16 11.33 8.10 -5.55
CA ILE A 16 11.64 8.82 -4.31
C ILE A 16 12.71 8.09 -3.48
N GLN A 17 12.63 6.76 -3.42
CA GLN A 17 13.58 5.91 -2.66
C GLN A 17 14.84 5.52 -3.46
N ALA A 18 15.00 6.01 -4.70
CA ALA A 18 16.06 5.60 -5.62
C ALA A 18 16.19 4.06 -5.81
N LEU A 19 15.05 3.36 -5.79
CA LEU A 19 14.92 1.91 -5.90
C LEU A 19 14.73 1.46 -7.35
N ALA A 20 15.21 0.25 -7.68
CA ALA A 20 15.02 -0.34 -9.00
C ALA A 20 13.54 -0.73 -9.25
N THR A 21 13.12 -0.78 -10.51
CA THR A 21 11.75 -1.19 -10.90
C THR A 21 11.40 -2.62 -10.47
N ARG A 22 12.41 -3.50 -10.40
CA ARG A 22 12.29 -4.88 -9.90
C ARG A 22 12.14 -5.02 -8.39
N THR A 23 12.26 -3.94 -7.63
CA THR A 23 12.15 -3.99 -6.16
C THR A 23 10.78 -4.47 -5.75
N ALA A 24 10.73 -5.43 -4.82
CA ALA A 24 9.50 -6.00 -4.30
C ALA A 24 8.55 -4.91 -3.80
N LYS A 25 7.27 -4.99 -4.19
CA LYS A 25 6.24 -4.03 -3.80
C LYS A 25 6.09 -3.86 -2.28
N PRO A 26 6.02 -4.94 -1.47
CA PRO A 26 5.83 -4.77 -0.03
C PRO A 26 6.94 -3.97 0.62
N ALA A 27 8.19 -4.12 0.20
CA ALA A 27 9.29 -3.30 0.73
C ALA A 27 9.10 -1.80 0.47
N VAL A 28 8.63 -1.42 -0.72
CA VAL A 28 8.43 -0.01 -1.08
C VAL A 28 7.41 0.66 -0.14
N TYR A 29 6.34 -0.05 0.20
CA TYR A 29 5.31 0.43 1.11
C TYR A 29 5.77 0.42 2.57
N LEU A 30 6.39 -0.68 3.02
CA LEU A 30 6.86 -0.85 4.39
C LEU A 30 7.96 0.16 4.76
N LEU A 31 8.87 0.48 3.83
CA LEU A 31 9.95 1.44 4.08
C LEU A 31 9.45 2.88 4.33
N LEU A 32 8.36 3.28 3.67
CA LEU A 32 7.80 4.62 3.82
C LEU A 32 6.62 4.68 4.79
N GLY A 33 6.11 3.54 5.27
CA GLY A 33 4.90 3.48 6.08
C GLY A 33 3.64 3.93 5.33
N VAL A 34 3.65 3.83 3.99
CA VAL A 34 2.55 4.29 3.12
C VAL A 34 1.65 3.13 2.75
N LEU A 35 0.34 3.39 2.68
CA LEU A 35 -0.66 2.41 2.27
C LEU A 35 -0.78 2.28 0.75
N PRO A 36 -1.11 1.08 0.23
CA PRO A 36 -1.47 0.92 -1.18
C PRO A 36 -2.64 1.80 -1.60
N VAL A 37 -2.72 2.16 -2.88
CA VAL A 37 -3.77 3.04 -3.40
C VAL A 37 -5.16 2.47 -3.14
N GLU A 38 -5.30 1.14 -3.28
CA GLU A 38 -6.54 0.43 -2.98
C GLU A 38 -7.03 0.72 -1.55
N ALA A 39 -6.13 0.69 -0.56
CA ALA A 39 -6.44 0.95 0.83
C ALA A 39 -6.96 2.38 1.04
N GLU A 40 -6.31 3.37 0.40
CA GLU A 40 -6.74 4.78 0.48
C GLU A 40 -8.11 5.00 -0.16
N ILE A 41 -8.41 4.32 -1.26
CA ILE A 41 -9.74 4.34 -1.87
C ILE A 41 -10.77 3.75 -0.90
N HIS A 42 -10.46 2.64 -0.23
CA HIS A 42 -11.36 2.01 0.74
C HIS A 42 -11.63 2.93 1.94
N LYS A 43 -10.59 3.57 2.50
CA LYS A 43 -10.74 4.58 3.56
C LYS A 43 -11.72 5.68 3.17
N ARG A 44 -11.58 6.22 1.95
CA ARG A 44 -12.46 7.28 1.43
C ARG A 44 -13.89 6.78 1.21
N LYS A 45 -14.08 5.59 0.62
CA LYS A 45 -15.40 4.98 0.42
C LYS A 45 -16.15 4.80 1.74
N LEU A 46 -15.49 4.24 2.76
CA LEU A 46 -16.10 4.00 4.07
C LEU A 46 -16.36 5.29 4.85
N THR A 47 -15.50 6.30 4.71
CA THR A 47 -15.73 7.63 5.30
C THR A 47 -16.92 8.33 4.64
N PHE A 48 -17.05 8.20 3.32
CA PHE A 48 -18.19 8.73 2.57
C PHE A 48 -19.49 8.04 2.98
N LEU A 49 -19.47 6.70 3.09
CA LEU A 49 -20.60 5.91 3.56
C LEU A 49 -21.11 6.37 4.94
N HIS A 50 -20.19 6.61 5.89
CA HIS A 50 -20.57 7.16 7.21
C HIS A 50 -21.22 8.54 7.09
N SER A 51 -20.72 9.39 6.20
CA SER A 51 -21.30 10.71 5.95
C SER A 51 -22.71 10.62 5.35
N LEU A 52 -22.98 9.61 4.51
CA LEU A 52 -24.31 9.35 3.95
C LEU A 52 -25.30 8.86 5.02
N THR A 53 -24.89 7.91 5.87
CA THR A 53 -25.76 7.33 6.90
C THR A 53 -26.06 8.29 8.04
N THR A 54 -25.13 9.19 8.36
CA THR A 54 -25.29 10.21 9.40
C THR A 54 -25.87 11.53 8.89
N CYS A 55 -26.14 11.66 7.58
CA CYS A 55 -26.68 12.89 7.00
C CYS A 55 -28.02 13.27 7.65
N SER A 56 -28.20 14.52 8.07
CA SER A 56 -29.44 14.98 8.73
C SER A 56 -30.63 15.15 7.78
N ASN A 57 -30.42 15.10 6.46
CA ASN A 57 -31.47 15.31 5.47
C ASN A 57 -32.33 14.05 5.28
N ASN A 58 -33.59 14.12 5.70
CA ASN A 58 -34.55 13.01 5.62
C ASN A 58 -34.76 12.49 4.20
N LYS A 59 -34.81 13.37 3.18
CA LYS A 59 -35.00 12.94 1.77
C LYS A 59 -33.82 12.11 1.27
N ILE A 60 -32.60 12.49 1.66
CA ILE A 60 -31.38 11.74 1.29
C ILE A 60 -31.41 10.36 1.97
N LYS A 61 -31.78 10.29 3.25
CA LYS A 61 -31.93 9.02 3.96
C LYS A 61 -32.98 8.11 3.31
N GLU A 62 -34.12 8.64 2.92
CA GLU A 62 -35.16 7.87 2.22
C GLU A 62 -34.65 7.28 0.89
N ILE A 63 -33.93 8.08 0.10
CA ILE A 63 -33.31 7.61 -1.14
C ILE A 63 -32.29 6.50 -0.85
N ILE A 64 -31.43 6.69 0.15
CA ILE A 64 -30.43 5.68 0.55
C ILE A 64 -31.13 4.38 0.98
N ASN A 65 -32.12 4.46 1.86
CA ASN A 65 -32.86 3.29 2.33
C ASN A 65 -33.56 2.56 1.20
N ARG A 66 -34.13 3.29 0.23
CA ARG A 66 -34.70 2.70 -0.99
C ARG A 66 -33.63 2.04 -1.85
N GLN A 67 -32.48 2.67 -2.05
CA GLN A 67 -31.39 2.12 -2.86
C GLN A 67 -30.80 0.86 -2.21
N ILE A 68 -30.70 0.84 -0.88
CA ILE A 68 -30.36 -0.38 -0.13
C ILE A 68 -31.45 -1.43 -0.39
N ALA A 69 -32.72 -1.14 -0.12
CA ALA A 69 -33.79 -2.13 -0.28
C ALA A 69 -33.93 -2.71 -1.70
N VAL A 70 -33.63 -1.92 -2.74
CA VAL A 70 -33.80 -2.34 -4.15
C VAL A 70 -32.54 -2.97 -4.74
N ASN A 71 -31.35 -2.47 -4.39
CA ASN A 71 -30.10 -2.79 -5.08
C ASN A 71 -29.04 -3.42 -4.16
N PHE A 72 -29.39 -3.90 -2.96
CA PHE A 72 -28.40 -4.49 -2.07
C PHE A 72 -27.75 -5.74 -2.66
N ASP A 73 -28.50 -6.58 -3.38
CA ASP A 73 -27.98 -7.82 -3.95
C ASP A 73 -27.23 -7.63 -5.27
N ASN A 74 -27.13 -6.38 -5.75
CA ASN A 74 -26.40 -6.07 -6.96
C ASN A 74 -24.91 -5.88 -6.65
N ASN A 75 -24.07 -6.77 -7.20
CA ASN A 75 -22.60 -6.71 -7.03
C ASN A 75 -21.96 -5.36 -7.40
N ASN A 76 -22.60 -4.58 -8.28
CA ASN A 76 -22.12 -3.26 -8.69
C ASN A 76 -22.67 -2.11 -7.84
N SER A 77 -23.58 -2.38 -6.91
CA SER A 77 -24.12 -1.37 -5.99
C SER A 77 -23.05 -0.85 -5.06
N PHE A 78 -23.05 0.47 -4.86
CA PHE A 78 -22.14 1.12 -3.92
C PHE A 78 -22.28 0.53 -2.51
N PHE A 79 -23.52 0.32 -2.04
CA PHE A 79 -23.80 -0.17 -0.70
C PHE A 79 -23.33 -1.61 -0.48
N PHE A 80 -23.57 -2.49 -1.46
CA PHE A 80 -23.07 -3.86 -1.45
C PHE A 80 -21.55 -3.90 -1.38
N GLN A 81 -20.88 -3.15 -2.27
CA GLN A 81 -19.42 -3.06 -2.25
C GLN A 81 -18.89 -2.55 -0.91
N THR A 82 -19.56 -1.58 -0.30
CA THR A 82 -19.15 -1.11 1.03
C THR A 82 -19.43 -2.13 2.14
N ALA A 83 -20.51 -2.90 2.07
CA ALA A 83 -20.77 -3.98 3.02
C ALA A 83 -19.67 -5.05 2.97
N LEU A 84 -19.22 -5.41 1.75
CA LEU A 84 -18.06 -6.28 1.57
C LEU A 84 -16.77 -5.68 2.16
N LEU A 85 -16.57 -4.36 2.04
CA LEU A 85 -15.42 -3.70 2.67
C LEU A 85 -15.52 -3.70 4.20
N LEU A 86 -16.71 -3.51 4.77
CA LEU A 86 -16.92 -3.61 6.21
C LEU A 86 -16.52 -5.00 6.71
N SER A 87 -16.99 -6.05 6.04
CA SER A 87 -16.61 -7.43 6.36
C SER A 87 -15.11 -7.69 6.16
N LYS A 88 -14.52 -7.25 5.04
CA LYS A 88 -13.08 -7.42 4.73
C LYS A 88 -12.16 -6.85 5.83
N TYR A 89 -12.56 -5.75 6.45
CA TYR A 89 -11.78 -5.08 7.49
C TYR A 89 -12.31 -5.31 8.90
N ASN A 90 -13.24 -6.26 9.10
CA ASN A 90 -13.89 -6.55 10.38
C ASN A 90 -14.46 -5.29 11.06
N LEU A 91 -15.02 -4.37 10.28
CA LEU A 91 -15.65 -3.16 10.77
C LEU A 91 -17.11 -3.40 11.17
N PRO A 92 -17.67 -2.62 12.11
CA PRO A 92 -19.07 -2.71 12.48
C PRO A 92 -19.98 -2.51 11.26
N ASP A 93 -21.02 -3.34 11.15
CA ASP A 93 -22.02 -3.17 10.13
C ASP A 93 -22.90 -1.95 10.45
N ILE A 94 -22.71 -0.88 9.68
CA ILE A 94 -23.47 0.35 9.88
C ILE A 94 -24.88 0.30 9.27
N PHE A 95 -25.22 -0.76 8.54
CA PHE A 95 -26.56 -0.99 8.03
C PHE A 95 -27.44 -1.68 9.08
N ASP A 96 -26.83 -2.31 10.09
CA ASP A 96 -27.56 -2.89 11.23
C ASP A 96 -28.09 -1.78 12.14
N LYS A 97 -29.42 -1.72 12.27
CA LYS A 97 -30.11 -0.73 13.12
C LYS A 97 -29.86 -0.95 14.61
N ASN A 98 -29.40 -2.12 15.01
CA ASN A 98 -29.12 -2.45 16.40
C ASN A 98 -27.76 -1.91 16.87
N ILE A 99 -26.87 -1.55 15.93
CA ILE A 99 -25.52 -1.09 16.24
C ILE A 99 -25.52 0.45 16.29
N PRO A 100 -25.11 1.07 17.41
CA PRO A 100 -25.01 2.52 17.47
C PRO A 100 -23.93 3.03 16.51
N ILE A 101 -24.30 3.98 15.65
CA ILE A 101 -23.38 4.54 14.67
C ILE A 101 -22.31 5.39 15.40
N PRO A 102 -21.01 5.10 15.22
CA PRO A 102 -19.95 5.88 15.87
C PRO A 102 -19.94 7.35 15.43
N SER A 103 -19.36 8.22 16.26
CA SER A 103 -19.10 9.61 15.87
C SER A 103 -18.20 9.67 14.63
N LYS A 104 -18.28 10.76 13.84
CA LYS A 104 -17.46 10.93 12.63
C LYS A 104 -15.95 10.80 12.89
N LEU A 105 -15.47 11.33 14.01
CA LEU A 105 -14.05 11.25 14.38
C LEU A 105 -13.68 9.82 14.80
N SER A 106 -14.50 9.19 15.64
CA SER A 106 -14.31 7.80 16.07
C SER A 106 -14.32 6.85 14.88
N TRP A 107 -15.24 7.02 13.93
CA TRP A 107 -15.33 6.24 12.71
C TRP A 107 -14.08 6.37 11.84
N LYS A 108 -13.62 7.61 11.59
CA LYS A 108 -12.39 7.84 10.83
C LYS A 108 -11.18 7.17 11.47
N LYS A 109 -11.06 7.25 12.80
CA LYS A 109 -9.97 6.61 13.55
C LYS A 109 -10.07 5.08 13.41
N LEU A 110 -11.24 4.51 13.62
CA LEU A 110 -11.49 3.07 13.50
C LEU A 110 -11.14 2.56 12.10
N VAL A 111 -11.71 3.17 11.05
CA VAL A 111 -11.42 2.82 9.65
C VAL A 111 -9.93 2.93 9.34
N LYS A 112 -9.27 3.99 9.79
CA LYS A 112 -7.83 4.17 9.60
C LYS A 112 -7.03 3.05 10.29
N THR A 113 -7.36 2.72 11.52
CA THR A 113 -6.66 1.69 12.31
C THR A 113 -6.84 0.31 11.68
N GLU A 114 -8.07 -0.12 11.41
CA GLU A 114 -8.35 -1.46 10.89
C GLU A 114 -7.78 -1.67 9.48
N ILE A 115 -7.94 -0.69 8.58
CA ILE A 115 -7.36 -0.78 7.23
C ILE A 115 -5.83 -0.80 7.30
N SER A 116 -5.23 0.05 8.13
CA SER A 116 -3.77 0.06 8.28
C SER A 116 -3.28 -1.26 8.83
N SER A 117 -3.93 -1.80 9.86
CA SER A 117 -3.58 -3.09 10.48
C SER A 117 -3.64 -4.23 9.46
N PHE A 118 -4.75 -4.35 8.73
CA PHE A 118 -4.94 -5.36 7.69
C PHE A 118 -3.82 -5.31 6.63
N TRP A 119 -3.56 -4.12 6.07
CA TRP A 119 -2.55 -3.99 5.03
C TRP A 119 -1.13 -4.14 5.57
N THR A 120 -0.88 -3.77 6.83
CA THR A 120 0.39 -4.07 7.50
C THR A 120 0.66 -5.56 7.47
N CYS A 121 -0.29 -6.33 8.00
CA CYS A 121 -0.15 -7.77 8.18
C CYS A 121 0.11 -8.43 6.83
N ARG A 122 -0.75 -8.10 5.85
CA ARG A 122 -0.63 -8.58 4.48
C ARG A 122 0.71 -8.25 3.83
N LEU A 123 1.17 -7.00 3.92
CA LEU A 123 2.45 -6.61 3.31
C LEU A 123 3.65 -7.28 4.00
N LYS A 124 3.58 -7.50 5.32
CA LYS A 124 4.61 -8.24 6.05
C LYS A 124 4.62 -9.72 5.67
N GLU A 125 3.45 -10.35 5.56
CA GLU A 125 3.31 -11.73 5.07
C GLU A 125 3.89 -11.88 3.66
N GLU A 126 3.52 -10.99 2.74
CA GLU A 126 4.07 -10.95 1.38
C GLU A 126 5.60 -10.74 1.41
N ALA A 127 6.11 -9.89 2.30
CA ALA A 127 7.55 -9.67 2.43
C ALA A 127 8.30 -10.89 3.00
N HIS A 128 7.72 -11.60 3.97
CA HIS A 128 8.30 -12.81 4.55
C HIS A 128 8.50 -13.93 3.52
N GLN A 129 7.61 -14.01 2.53
CA GLN A 129 7.70 -14.98 1.43
C GLN A 129 8.81 -14.65 0.42
N MET A 130 9.39 -13.45 0.46
CA MET A 130 10.38 -12.98 -0.50
C MET A 130 11.80 -13.05 0.05
N SER A 131 12.62 -13.95 -0.50
CA SER A 131 14.03 -14.11 -0.12
C SER A 131 14.88 -12.86 -0.32
N SER A 132 14.51 -11.98 -1.25
CA SER A 132 15.17 -10.68 -1.49
C SER A 132 15.00 -9.70 -0.33
N LEU A 133 13.99 -9.88 0.52
CA LEU A 133 13.67 -9.01 1.65
C LEU A 133 14.10 -9.59 3.00
N LYS A 134 14.90 -10.67 3.02
CA LYS A 134 15.37 -11.32 4.25
C LYS A 134 16.14 -10.40 5.20
N PHE A 135 16.70 -9.31 4.70
CA PHE A 135 17.47 -8.34 5.48
C PHE A 135 16.62 -7.15 5.94
N LEU A 136 15.40 -7.00 5.43
CA LEU A 136 14.48 -5.96 5.84
C LEU A 136 13.91 -6.33 7.22
N ASN A 137 14.09 -5.46 8.21
CA ASN A 137 13.46 -5.66 9.50
C ASN A 137 11.97 -5.31 9.41
N LEU A 138 11.12 -6.34 9.41
CA LEU A 138 9.67 -6.21 9.30
C LEU A 138 8.99 -5.82 10.62
N ASN A 139 9.74 -5.72 11.72
CA ASN A 139 9.19 -5.34 13.03
C ASN A 139 9.02 -3.82 13.19
N PHE A 140 9.59 -3.01 12.30
CA PHE A 140 9.37 -1.57 12.35
C PHE A 140 7.91 -1.21 12.08
N GLY A 141 7.44 -0.20 12.82
CA GLY A 141 6.05 0.23 12.87
C GLY A 141 5.50 0.53 11.48
N PHE A 142 4.27 0.10 11.25
CA PHE A 142 3.47 0.49 10.11
C PHE A 142 2.24 1.22 10.64
N ALA A 143 1.60 2.03 9.78
CA ALA A 143 0.68 3.12 10.08
C ALA A 143 1.39 4.47 10.20
N GLU A 144 1.94 4.94 9.07
CA GLU A 144 2.48 6.30 8.87
C GLU A 144 3.85 6.58 9.50
N THR A 145 4.49 5.57 10.09
CA THR A 145 5.89 5.67 10.52
C THR A 145 6.82 5.22 9.40
N THR A 146 7.76 6.07 9.03
CA THR A 146 8.83 5.77 8.09
C THR A 146 9.86 4.84 8.73
N HIS A 147 10.50 4.00 7.92
CA HIS A 147 11.61 3.19 8.41
C HIS A 147 12.79 4.11 8.82
N PRO A 148 13.52 3.82 9.91
CA PRO A 148 14.57 4.71 10.42
C PRO A 148 15.63 5.10 9.39
N VAL A 149 15.92 4.20 8.44
CA VAL A 149 16.85 4.46 7.32
C VAL A 149 16.40 5.61 6.41
N CYS A 150 15.10 5.84 6.30
CA CYS A 150 14.50 6.94 5.55
C CYS A 150 14.33 8.21 6.39
N ASP A 151 14.19 8.07 7.72
CA ASP A 151 13.94 9.19 8.63
C ASP A 151 15.23 9.89 9.10
N SER A 152 16.32 9.14 9.25
CA SER A 152 17.58 9.62 9.83
C SER A 152 18.45 10.44 8.85
N VAL A 153 17.85 11.07 7.83
CA VAL A 153 18.58 11.66 6.70
C VAL A 153 18.47 13.18 6.76
N GLU A 154 19.58 13.83 7.10
CA GLU A 154 19.71 15.28 6.93
C GLU A 154 19.63 15.67 5.45
N GLN A 155 19.32 16.94 5.15
CA GLN A 155 19.27 17.47 3.77
C GLN A 155 20.68 17.62 3.14
N ASN A 156 21.50 16.59 3.28
CA ASN A 156 22.85 16.48 2.75
C ASN A 156 22.88 15.37 1.70
N MET A 157 23.40 15.69 0.51
CA MET A 157 23.54 14.74 -0.60
C MET A 157 24.31 13.47 -0.24
N ILE A 158 25.28 13.56 0.67
CA ILE A 158 26.06 12.39 1.13
C ILE A 158 25.15 11.45 1.94
N GLU A 159 24.37 11.99 2.87
CA GLU A 159 23.45 11.20 3.69
C GLU A 159 22.33 10.60 2.84
N ILE A 160 21.79 11.34 1.88
CA ILE A 160 20.80 10.82 0.91
C ILE A 160 21.36 9.62 0.12
N ARG A 161 22.63 9.70 -0.34
CA ARG A 161 23.29 8.60 -1.05
C ARG A 161 23.54 7.39 -0.14
N LYS A 162 23.93 7.61 1.11
CA LYS A 162 24.11 6.56 2.11
C LYS A 162 22.77 5.86 2.40
N ALA A 163 21.71 6.62 2.64
CA ALA A 163 20.37 6.10 2.86
C ALA A 163 19.87 5.29 1.66
N SER A 164 20.03 5.82 0.44
CA SER A 164 19.69 5.10 -0.79
C SER A 164 20.44 3.77 -0.91
N THR A 165 21.73 3.77 -0.57
CA THR A 165 22.54 2.54 -0.56
C THR A 165 22.03 1.54 0.48
N LYS A 166 21.75 1.99 1.72
CA LYS A 166 21.19 1.15 2.78
C LYS A 166 19.85 0.55 2.37
N VAL A 167 18.94 1.35 1.81
CA VAL A 167 17.64 0.89 1.28
C VAL A 167 17.83 -0.16 0.18
N ARG A 168 18.77 0.03 -0.74
CA ARG A 168 19.08 -0.98 -1.77
C ARG A 168 19.63 -2.28 -1.18
N MET A 169 20.42 -2.21 -0.12
CA MET A 169 20.90 -3.40 0.59
C MET A 169 19.76 -4.16 1.28
N LEU A 170 18.89 -3.44 2.02
CA LEU A 170 17.73 -4.02 2.70
C LEU A 170 16.75 -4.70 1.75
N THR A 171 16.62 -4.16 0.53
CA THR A 171 15.73 -4.68 -0.51
C THR A 171 16.37 -5.72 -1.43
N GLY A 172 17.63 -6.09 -1.19
CA GLY A 172 18.38 -7.05 -2.02
C GLY A 172 18.63 -6.57 -3.45
N THR A 173 18.59 -5.25 -3.69
CA THR A 173 18.83 -4.67 -5.03
C THR A 173 20.24 -4.10 -5.20
N TYR A 174 21.01 -3.98 -4.12
CA TYR A 174 22.41 -3.59 -4.16
C TYR A 174 23.29 -4.76 -4.61
N MET A 175 24.09 -4.56 -5.67
CA MET A 175 25.05 -5.58 -6.11
C MET A 175 26.24 -5.60 -5.15
N VAL A 176 26.36 -6.65 -4.34
CA VAL A 176 27.54 -6.84 -3.49
C VAL A 176 28.68 -7.48 -4.28
N GLN A 177 29.91 -7.36 -3.79
CA GLN A 177 31.08 -7.98 -4.45
C GLN A 177 30.95 -9.51 -4.58
N ALA A 178 30.28 -10.16 -3.64
CA ALA A 178 29.96 -11.59 -3.72
C ALA A 178 29.09 -11.93 -4.95
N ASP A 179 28.21 -11.02 -5.38
CA ASP A 179 27.43 -11.19 -6.61
C ASP A 179 28.29 -10.95 -7.85
N LYS A 180 29.28 -10.06 -7.79
CA LYS A 180 30.19 -9.81 -8.92
C LYS A 180 30.89 -11.08 -9.38
N HIS A 181 31.29 -11.97 -8.48
CA HIS A 181 31.92 -13.25 -8.85
C HIS A 181 30.96 -14.21 -9.59
N LYS A 182 29.64 -14.11 -9.35
CA LYS A 182 28.64 -14.86 -10.15
C LYS A 182 28.53 -14.31 -11.57
N PHE A 183 28.69 -12.99 -11.75
CA PHE A 183 28.60 -12.32 -13.05
C PHE A 183 29.93 -12.23 -13.80
N SER A 184 31.08 -12.34 -13.13
CA SER A 184 32.41 -12.29 -13.78
C SER A 184 32.77 -13.59 -14.51
N LYS A 185 31.95 -14.64 -14.39
CA LYS A 185 32.13 -15.90 -15.15
C LYS A 185 31.69 -15.79 -16.60
N TYR A 186 30.96 -14.73 -16.97
CA TYR A 186 30.66 -14.43 -18.35
C TYR A 186 31.82 -13.60 -18.91
N THR A 187 32.64 -14.22 -19.76
CA THR A 187 33.56 -13.49 -20.63
C THR A 187 32.72 -12.56 -21.49
N ILE A 188 32.74 -11.27 -21.18
CA ILE A 188 32.13 -10.26 -22.03
C ILE A 188 32.99 -10.23 -23.29
N ASP A 189 32.50 -10.85 -24.36
CA ASP A 189 33.13 -10.72 -25.67
C ASP A 189 32.94 -9.26 -26.12
N PRO A 190 34.02 -8.46 -26.20
CA PRO A 190 33.93 -7.06 -26.62
C PRO A 190 33.46 -6.91 -28.06
N HIS A 191 33.42 -7.98 -28.86
CA HIS A 191 32.98 -7.96 -30.25
C HIS A 191 31.50 -8.33 -30.44
N ALA A 192 30.82 -8.87 -29.43
CA ALA A 192 29.44 -9.33 -29.55
C ALA A 192 28.40 -8.19 -29.77
N CYS A 193 28.73 -6.95 -29.41
CA CYS A 193 27.84 -5.79 -29.62
C CYS A 193 27.77 -5.29 -31.07
N TYR A 194 28.62 -5.79 -31.98
CA TYR A 194 28.65 -5.33 -33.38
C TYR A 194 27.83 -6.19 -34.35
N ALA A 195 27.20 -7.27 -33.89
CA ALA A 195 26.59 -8.27 -34.78
C ALA A 195 25.06 -8.14 -34.99
N SER A 196 24.36 -7.25 -34.28
CA SER A 196 22.88 -7.14 -34.38
C SER A 196 22.43 -5.93 -35.21
N GLY A 197 22.88 -5.90 -36.47
CA GLY A 197 22.50 -4.87 -37.44
C GLY A 197 22.44 -5.43 -38.86
N LYS A 198 21.52 -6.36 -39.12
CA LYS A 198 20.95 -6.66 -40.44
C LYS A 198 19.49 -7.04 -40.27
#